data_AF-A0A8J1U8M2-F1
#
_entry.id   AF-A0A8J1U8M2-F1
#
_cell.length_a   1.000
_cell.length_b   1.000
_cell.length_c   1.000
_cell.angle_alpha   90.00
_cell.angle_beta   90.00
_cell.angle_gamma   90.00
#
_symmetry.space_group_name_H-M   'P 1'
#
loop_
_entity.id
_entity.type
_entity.pdbx_description
1 polymer ?
#
loop_
_entity_poly.entity_id
_entity_poly.type
_entity_poly.pdbx_seq_one_letter_code
_entity_poly.pdbx_strand_id
1 'polypeptide(L)'
;VQDVDECNVSANCVHGTCANTDDGYTCTCENGYTGTQCDTDVNRADGSTATSSNPGGDGDPPSNLVDGDNSTTFTLTYSNDTWVMIDLGEVIIVDHLEISSHPPGTDIDVQIYIEDSDTPTYEETLCAEFSGTLDTSEDIECDAPIEGRYVFIKVILAVNESITLSLVSVYGEEPTPPEDVDECTVSANCVYGICSNTGDGYTCTCESGYTGTQCDTRVNRADGST
;
A
#
# COMPACT_ATOMS: atom_id res chain seq x y z
N VAL A 1 -3.51 26.10 -37.03
CA VAL A 1 -4.65 25.52 -36.30
C VAL A 1 -4.40 25.78 -34.83
N GLN A 2 -5.41 26.17 -34.09
CA GLN A 2 -5.32 26.28 -32.64
C GLN A 2 -5.58 24.88 -32.07
N ASP A 3 -4.72 24.45 -31.17
CA ASP A 3 -4.89 23.21 -30.42
C ASP A 3 -6.17 23.26 -29.57
N VAL A 4 -6.88 22.15 -29.46
CA VAL A 4 -8.06 22.03 -28.62
C VAL A 4 -7.59 21.53 -27.26
N ASP A 5 -8.13 22.08 -26.18
CA ASP A 5 -7.75 21.61 -24.84
C ASP A 5 -8.66 20.44 -24.43
N GLU A 6 -8.28 19.21 -24.76
CA GLU A 6 -9.10 18.02 -24.47
C GLU A 6 -9.40 17.87 -22.97
N CYS A 7 -8.56 18.40 -22.06
CA CYS A 7 -8.85 18.37 -20.62
C CYS A 7 -10.14 19.09 -20.24
N ASN A 8 -10.56 20.06 -21.06
CA ASN A 8 -11.78 20.84 -20.82
C ASN A 8 -12.98 20.38 -21.67
N VAL A 9 -12.80 19.41 -22.56
CA VAL A 9 -13.87 19.01 -23.50
C VAL A 9 -14.18 17.52 -23.48
N SER A 10 -13.18 16.65 -23.32
CA SER A 10 -13.36 15.20 -23.54
C SER A 10 -12.49 14.28 -22.70
N ALA A 11 -11.44 14.78 -22.05
CA ALA A 11 -10.57 13.94 -21.22
C ALA A 11 -11.36 13.35 -20.05
N ASN A 12 -11.05 12.09 -19.74
CA ASN A 12 -11.63 11.33 -18.65
C ASN A 12 -10.50 10.66 -17.87
N CYS A 13 -9.85 11.43 -16.98
CA CYS A 13 -8.93 10.88 -16.00
C CYS A 13 -9.74 10.60 -14.74
N VAL A 14 -10.08 9.34 -14.47
CA VAL A 14 -11.00 8.97 -13.39
C VAL A 14 -10.33 9.21 -12.04
N HIS A 15 -9.12 8.66 -11.85
CA HIS A 15 -8.27 8.86 -10.67
C HIS A 15 -6.93 9.47 -11.09
N GLY A 16 -6.97 10.69 -11.61
CA GLY A 16 -5.75 11.33 -12.12
C GLY A 16 -5.91 12.76 -12.60
N THR A 17 -4.77 13.41 -12.81
CA THR A 17 -4.70 14.77 -13.34
C THR A 17 -4.50 14.74 -14.85
N CYS A 18 -5.33 15.50 -15.58
CA CYS A 18 -5.22 15.66 -17.02
C CYS A 18 -4.15 16.70 -17.41
N ALA A 19 -3.34 16.37 -18.41
CA ALA A 19 -2.46 17.30 -19.09
C ALA A 19 -2.77 17.33 -20.59
N ASN A 20 -3.04 18.53 -21.11
CA ASN A 20 -3.29 18.74 -22.53
C ASN A 20 -1.99 18.68 -23.35
N THR A 21 -2.06 18.12 -24.55
CA THR A 21 -0.92 17.91 -25.44
C THR A 21 -1.32 18.23 -26.88
N ASP A 22 -0.34 18.53 -27.75
CA ASP A 22 -0.62 18.84 -29.17
C ASP A 22 -1.30 17.70 -29.95
N ASP A 23 -1.28 16.47 -29.41
CA ASP A 23 -1.85 15.25 -29.99
C ASP A 23 -3.05 14.69 -29.18
N GLY A 24 -3.61 15.47 -28.25
CA GLY A 24 -4.72 15.05 -27.38
C GLY A 24 -4.45 15.32 -25.89
N TYR A 25 -4.67 14.34 -25.02
CA TYR A 25 -4.35 14.48 -23.59
C TYR A 25 -3.64 13.26 -23.03
N THR A 26 -2.98 13.47 -21.89
CA THR A 26 -2.40 12.42 -21.06
C THR A 26 -2.92 12.52 -19.63
N CYS A 27 -3.21 11.40 -18.99
CA CYS A 27 -3.52 11.34 -17.57
C CYS A 27 -2.26 10.98 -16.77
N THR A 28 -2.02 11.70 -15.68
CA THR A 28 -1.09 11.29 -14.62
C THR A 28 -1.93 10.70 -13.50
N CYS A 29 -1.82 9.39 -13.26
CA CYS A 29 -2.65 8.67 -12.30
C CYS A 29 -2.25 8.98 -10.86
N GLU A 30 -3.27 9.02 -10.00
CA GLU A 30 -3.11 8.99 -8.55
C GLU A 30 -2.50 7.64 -8.14
N ASN A 31 -1.89 7.60 -6.94
CA ASN A 31 -1.30 6.37 -6.43
C ASN A 31 -2.37 5.30 -6.27
N GLY A 32 -2.05 4.05 -6.60
CA GLY A 32 -3.02 2.95 -6.61
C GLY A 32 -3.77 2.76 -7.93
N TYR A 33 -3.67 3.69 -8.89
CA TYR A 33 -4.38 3.61 -10.17
C TYR A 33 -3.46 3.57 -11.38
N THR A 34 -3.90 2.93 -12.45
CA THR A 34 -3.19 2.76 -13.72
C THR A 34 -4.14 2.80 -14.92
N GLY A 35 -3.57 2.66 -16.12
CA GLY A 35 -4.30 2.77 -17.39
C GLY A 35 -4.26 4.18 -17.97
N THR A 36 -4.64 4.31 -19.24
CA THR A 36 -4.59 5.60 -19.95
C THR A 36 -5.58 6.63 -19.42
N GLN A 37 -6.61 6.17 -18.71
CA GLN A 37 -7.65 6.99 -18.08
C GLN A 37 -7.60 6.91 -16.55
N CYS A 38 -6.61 6.23 -15.98
CA CYS A 38 -6.51 6.01 -14.52
C CYS A 38 -7.80 5.39 -13.95
N ASP A 39 -8.32 4.39 -14.65
CA ASP A 39 -9.59 3.71 -14.41
C ASP A 39 -9.41 2.23 -14.04
N THR A 40 -8.16 1.81 -13.79
CA THR A 40 -7.80 0.46 -13.38
C THR A 40 -7.04 0.53 -12.07
N ASP A 41 -7.50 -0.19 -11.04
CA ASP A 41 -6.76 -0.34 -9.79
C ASP A 41 -5.50 -1.19 -9.97
N VAL A 42 -4.46 -0.85 -9.21
CA VAL A 42 -3.22 -1.61 -9.15
C VAL A 42 -3.37 -2.70 -8.09
N ASN A 43 -3.41 -3.96 -8.53
CA ASN A 43 -3.37 -5.10 -7.61
C ASN A 43 -2.01 -5.18 -6.93
N ARG A 44 -1.96 -4.86 -5.63
CA ARG A 44 -0.76 -4.90 -4.79
C ARG A 44 -0.36 -6.31 -4.37
N ALA A 45 -1.27 -7.26 -4.48
CA ALA A 45 -0.98 -8.66 -4.18
C ALA A 45 -0.29 -9.37 -5.36
N ASP A 46 -0.29 -8.85 -6.58
CA ASP A 46 0.33 -9.53 -7.73
C ASP A 46 1.84 -9.74 -7.53
N GLY A 47 2.28 -10.99 -7.61
CA GLY A 47 3.66 -11.42 -7.36
C GLY A 47 4.07 -11.44 -5.89
N SER A 48 3.16 -11.17 -4.95
CA SER A 48 3.42 -11.18 -3.51
C SER A 48 3.66 -12.58 -2.95
N THR A 49 4.07 -12.65 -1.67
CA THR A 49 4.26 -13.94 -1.01
C THR A 49 3.00 -14.36 -0.26
N ALA A 50 2.35 -15.41 -0.74
CA ALA A 50 1.22 -16.03 -0.04
C ALA A 50 1.65 -17.25 0.77
N THR A 51 1.11 -17.38 1.98
CA THR A 51 1.21 -18.57 2.83
C THR A 51 -0.16 -18.92 3.41
N SER A 52 -0.28 -20.11 3.96
CA SER A 52 -1.55 -20.60 4.48
C SER A 52 -1.34 -21.53 5.67
N SER A 53 -2.37 -21.59 6.52
CA SER A 53 -2.53 -22.55 7.61
C SER A 53 -2.27 -24.01 7.21
N ASN A 54 -2.77 -24.39 6.03
CA ASN A 54 -2.65 -25.73 5.48
C ASN A 54 -1.89 -25.65 4.14
N PRO A 55 -0.84 -26.48 3.91
CA PRO A 55 -0.25 -26.58 2.59
C PRO A 55 -1.34 -27.13 1.66
N GLY A 56 -1.58 -26.48 0.52
CA GLY A 56 -2.56 -26.94 -0.46
C GLY A 56 -2.35 -28.40 -0.88
N GLY A 57 -3.31 -28.95 -1.64
CA GLY A 57 -3.16 -30.28 -2.24
C GLY A 57 -1.90 -30.40 -3.12
N ASP A 58 -1.51 -31.63 -3.46
CA ASP A 58 -0.32 -31.95 -4.27
C ASP A 58 -0.36 -31.27 -5.66
N GLY A 59 0.12 -30.02 -5.76
CA GLY A 59 0.28 -29.30 -7.02
C GLY A 59 -0.12 -27.82 -7.01
N ASP A 60 -0.93 -27.39 -6.03
CA ASP A 60 -1.52 -26.05 -6.00
C ASP A 60 -0.95 -25.25 -4.81
N PRO A 61 0.10 -24.45 -5.01
CA PRO A 61 0.69 -23.64 -3.94
C PRO A 61 -0.18 -22.41 -3.62
N PRO A 62 -0.08 -21.85 -2.40
CA PRO A 62 -0.74 -20.59 -2.05
C PRO A 62 -0.37 -19.43 -2.98
N SER A 63 0.80 -19.47 -3.62
CA SER A 63 1.22 -18.47 -4.60
C SER A 63 0.29 -18.32 -5.79
N ASN A 64 -0.53 -19.33 -6.11
CA ASN A 64 -1.55 -19.22 -7.15
C ASN A 64 -2.61 -18.15 -6.81
N LEU A 65 -2.81 -17.82 -5.53
CA LEU A 65 -3.74 -16.76 -5.14
C LEU A 65 -3.24 -15.35 -5.50
N VAL A 66 -1.97 -15.21 -5.85
CA VAL A 66 -1.28 -13.91 -5.95
C VAL A 66 -0.41 -13.87 -7.21
N ASP A 67 -0.73 -14.66 -8.23
CA ASP A 67 0.03 -14.77 -9.48
C ASP A 67 -0.55 -13.93 -10.64
N GLY A 68 -1.64 -13.21 -10.38
CA GLY A 68 -2.35 -12.41 -11.39
C GLY A 68 -3.15 -13.24 -12.41
N ASP A 69 -3.21 -14.57 -12.26
CA ASP A 69 -3.88 -15.50 -13.18
C ASP A 69 -5.10 -16.16 -12.52
N ASN A 70 -6.29 -15.64 -12.81
CA ASN A 70 -7.55 -16.19 -12.28
C ASN A 70 -7.93 -17.58 -12.84
N SER A 71 -7.06 -18.24 -13.62
CA SER A 71 -7.24 -19.62 -14.11
C SER A 71 -6.50 -20.67 -13.30
N THR A 72 -5.51 -20.28 -12.49
CA THR A 72 -4.90 -21.17 -11.50
C THR A 72 -5.77 -21.21 -10.24
N THR A 73 -5.60 -22.25 -9.42
CA THR A 73 -6.39 -22.41 -8.20
C THR A 73 -5.54 -22.80 -7.02
N PHE A 74 -6.02 -22.48 -5.83
CA PHE A 74 -5.52 -22.94 -4.56
C PHE A 74 -6.67 -23.53 -3.74
N THR A 75 -6.51 -24.75 -3.26
CA THR A 75 -7.52 -25.44 -2.47
C THR A 75 -7.10 -25.58 -1.01
N LEU A 76 -7.94 -25.04 -0.13
CA LEU A 76 -7.86 -25.18 1.33
C LEU A 76 -8.72 -26.36 1.80
N THR A 77 -8.26 -27.04 2.85
CA THR A 77 -9.11 -27.92 3.66
C THR A 77 -9.56 -27.15 4.90
N TYR A 78 -10.84 -26.87 5.00
CA TYR A 78 -11.44 -26.10 6.10
C TYR A 78 -11.31 -26.81 7.44
N SER A 79 -10.87 -26.04 8.43
CA SER A 79 -10.72 -26.36 9.85
C SER A 79 -10.95 -25.08 10.66
N ASN A 80 -11.00 -25.18 11.98
CA ASN A 80 -11.17 -24.04 12.87
C ASN A 80 -10.00 -23.04 12.90
N ASP A 81 -8.90 -23.34 12.21
CA ASP A 81 -7.70 -22.51 12.13
C ASP A 81 -7.27 -22.31 10.67
N THR A 82 -8.25 -22.19 9.77
CA THR A 82 -8.00 -21.98 8.33
C THR A 82 -7.80 -20.50 8.02
N TRP A 83 -6.60 -20.16 7.56
CA TRP A 83 -6.24 -18.82 7.12
C TRP A 83 -5.30 -18.85 5.90
N VAL A 84 -5.32 -17.75 5.15
CA VAL A 84 -4.33 -17.35 4.15
C VAL A 84 -3.70 -16.03 4.60
N MET A 85 -2.39 -15.90 4.45
CA MET A 85 -1.64 -14.67 4.71
C MET A 85 -0.93 -14.25 3.43
N ILE A 86 -1.08 -13.00 3.04
CA ILE A 86 -0.36 -12.37 1.93
C ILE A 86 0.59 -11.33 2.52
N ASP A 87 1.89 -11.51 2.29
CA ASP A 87 2.91 -10.48 2.53
C ASP A 87 3.04 -9.64 1.26
N LEU A 88 2.54 -8.41 1.32
CA LEU A 88 2.56 -7.44 0.21
C LEU A 88 3.98 -6.94 -0.12
N GLY A 89 4.97 -7.22 0.75
CA GLY A 89 6.36 -6.79 0.58
C GLY A 89 6.63 -5.33 0.97
N GLU A 90 5.60 -4.49 1.02
CA GLU A 90 5.63 -3.09 1.43
C GLU A 90 4.41 -2.74 2.29
N VAL A 91 4.51 -1.63 3.03
CA VAL A 91 3.37 -1.08 3.79
C VAL A 91 2.55 -0.22 2.85
N ILE A 92 1.23 -0.47 2.79
CA ILE A 92 0.26 0.31 2.03
C ILE A 92 -0.95 0.67 2.90
N ILE A 93 -1.76 1.61 2.46
CA ILE A 93 -3.09 1.88 3.01
C ILE A 93 -4.09 1.03 2.22
N VAL A 94 -4.47 -0.11 2.78
CA VAL A 94 -5.43 -1.06 2.17
C VAL A 94 -6.85 -0.51 2.28
N ASP A 95 -7.58 -0.50 1.17
CA ASP A 95 -8.95 0.01 1.10
C ASP A 95 -9.97 -1.11 0.86
N HIS A 96 -9.73 -1.98 -0.12
CA HIS A 96 -10.60 -3.11 -0.43
C HIS A 96 -9.81 -4.29 -1.03
N LEU A 97 -10.45 -5.45 -1.07
CA LEU A 97 -9.91 -6.67 -1.65
C LEU A 97 -10.92 -7.30 -2.61
N GLU A 98 -10.43 -8.00 -3.63
CA GLU A 98 -11.27 -8.85 -4.47
C GLU A 98 -10.86 -10.31 -4.29
N ILE A 99 -11.79 -11.17 -3.86
CA ILE A 99 -11.57 -12.60 -3.69
C ILE A 99 -12.31 -13.36 -4.77
N SER A 100 -11.56 -14.10 -5.58
CA SER A 100 -12.08 -14.93 -6.68
C SER A 100 -12.10 -16.41 -6.34
N SER A 101 -13.10 -17.12 -6.87
CA SER A 101 -13.18 -18.58 -6.81
C SER A 101 -13.33 -19.21 -8.19
N HIS A 102 -12.68 -20.36 -8.35
CA HIS A 102 -12.86 -21.22 -9.51
C HIS A 102 -12.92 -22.69 -9.06
N PRO A 103 -13.99 -23.45 -9.38
CA PRO A 103 -15.18 -23.01 -10.09
C PRO A 103 -16.08 -22.07 -9.25
N PRO A 104 -16.97 -21.31 -9.91
CA PRO A 104 -18.08 -20.57 -9.29
C PRO A 104 -18.88 -21.33 -8.23
N GLY A 105 -19.39 -20.60 -7.23
CA GLY A 105 -20.37 -21.08 -6.27
C GLY A 105 -19.77 -21.48 -4.92
N THR A 106 -18.65 -20.86 -4.52
CA THR A 106 -17.97 -21.18 -3.25
C THR A 106 -18.60 -20.40 -2.10
N ASP A 107 -19.34 -21.08 -1.23
CA ASP A 107 -19.97 -20.48 -0.03
C ASP A 107 -18.98 -20.40 1.15
N ILE A 108 -18.65 -19.18 1.57
CA ILE A 108 -17.67 -18.91 2.64
C ILE A 108 -18.12 -17.77 3.57
N ASP A 109 -17.60 -17.82 4.79
CA ASP A 109 -17.64 -16.76 5.79
C ASP A 109 -16.19 -16.45 6.19
N VAL A 110 -15.76 -15.20 6.02
CA VAL A 110 -14.38 -14.77 6.24
C VAL A 110 -14.29 -13.48 7.04
N GLN A 111 -13.23 -13.37 7.82
CA GLN A 111 -12.78 -12.14 8.46
C GLN A 111 -11.42 -11.76 7.87
N ILE A 112 -11.29 -10.50 7.45
CA ILE A 112 -10.08 -9.97 6.83
C ILE A 112 -9.38 -9.07 7.84
N TYR A 113 -8.09 -9.31 8.07
CA TYR A 113 -7.26 -8.51 8.97
C TYR A 113 -6.06 -7.93 8.23
N ILE A 114 -5.66 -6.73 8.62
CA ILE A 114 -4.48 -6.04 8.09
C ILE A 114 -3.52 -5.78 9.26
N GLU A 115 -2.24 -6.10 9.07
CA GLU A 115 -1.20 -5.98 10.10
C GLU A 115 0.10 -5.38 9.57
N ASP A 116 0.85 -4.71 10.46
CA ASP A 116 2.23 -4.22 10.21
C ASP A 116 3.22 -4.70 11.28
N SER A 117 3.07 -5.97 11.69
CA SER A 117 3.92 -6.59 12.71
C SER A 117 5.06 -7.40 12.11
N ASP A 118 6.24 -7.34 12.73
CA ASP A 118 7.37 -8.22 12.41
C ASP A 118 7.06 -9.71 12.66
N THR A 119 6.06 -10.00 13.50
CA THR A 119 5.58 -11.35 13.80
C THR A 119 4.05 -11.37 13.68
N PRO A 120 3.52 -11.49 12.46
CA PRO A 120 2.09 -11.30 12.21
C PRO A 120 1.28 -12.51 12.72
N THR A 121 0.17 -12.24 13.41
CA THR A 121 -0.64 -13.24 14.15
C THR A 121 -2.15 -13.05 14.03
N TYR A 122 -2.65 -12.27 13.07
CA TYR A 122 -4.09 -12.03 12.83
C TYR A 122 -4.89 -11.54 14.07
N GLU A 123 -4.26 -10.70 14.91
CA GLU A 123 -4.85 -10.10 16.13
C GLU A 123 -4.95 -8.56 16.10
N GLU A 124 -4.49 -7.86 15.05
CA GLU A 124 -4.43 -6.39 15.07
C GLU A 124 -5.76 -5.71 14.68
N THR A 125 -6.03 -5.59 13.37
CA THR A 125 -7.09 -4.72 12.88
C THR A 125 -7.99 -5.45 11.90
N LEU A 126 -9.27 -5.60 12.26
CA LEU A 126 -10.29 -6.12 11.37
C LEU A 126 -10.58 -5.07 10.29
N CYS A 127 -10.36 -5.44 9.03
CA CYS A 127 -10.71 -4.65 7.86
C CYS A 127 -12.19 -4.85 7.51
N ALA A 128 -12.61 -6.11 7.32
CA ALA A 128 -13.95 -6.43 6.83
C ALA A 128 -14.39 -7.85 7.23
N GLU A 129 -15.69 -8.09 7.15
CA GLU A 129 -16.31 -9.41 7.26
C GLU A 129 -17.14 -9.67 6.00
N PHE A 130 -17.05 -10.87 5.44
CA PHE A 130 -17.86 -11.28 4.30
C PHE A 130 -18.50 -12.64 4.56
N SER A 131 -19.80 -12.75 4.27
CA SER A 131 -20.53 -14.01 4.33
C SER A 131 -21.41 -14.13 3.08
N GLY A 132 -21.10 -15.09 2.21
CA GLY A 132 -21.83 -15.24 0.96
C GLY A 132 -21.28 -16.31 0.02
N THR A 133 -21.78 -16.28 -1.21
CA THR A 133 -21.37 -17.18 -2.30
C THR A 133 -20.46 -16.42 -3.25
N LEU A 134 -19.24 -16.93 -3.47
CA LEU A 134 -18.36 -16.45 -4.52
C LEU A 134 -18.79 -17.06 -5.87
N ASP A 135 -19.60 -16.36 -6.65
CA ASP A 135 -20.03 -16.80 -7.99
C ASP A 135 -18.93 -16.61 -9.05
N THR A 136 -18.03 -15.64 -8.88
CA THR A 136 -16.78 -15.53 -9.66
C THR A 136 -15.74 -14.84 -8.80
N SER A 137 -16.00 -13.58 -8.47
CA SER A 137 -15.29 -12.79 -7.47
C SER A 137 -16.28 -12.01 -6.62
N GLU A 138 -15.80 -11.56 -5.46
CA GLU A 138 -16.48 -10.57 -4.62
C GLU A 138 -15.49 -9.48 -4.26
N ASP A 139 -15.94 -8.23 -4.39
CA ASP A 139 -15.26 -7.04 -3.90
C ASP A 139 -15.67 -6.76 -2.45
N ILE A 140 -14.71 -6.68 -1.55
CA ILE A 140 -14.89 -6.58 -0.11
C ILE A 140 -14.17 -5.31 0.38
N GLU A 141 -14.95 -4.26 0.61
CA GLU A 141 -14.49 -2.98 1.16
C GLU A 141 -14.15 -3.11 2.65
N CYS A 142 -13.01 -2.55 3.08
CA CYS A 142 -12.72 -2.36 4.50
C CYS A 142 -13.68 -1.32 5.10
N ASP A 143 -14.03 -1.47 6.38
CA ASP A 143 -14.83 -0.49 7.13
C ASP A 143 -14.17 0.92 7.17
N ALA A 144 -12.84 0.95 7.09
CA ALA A 144 -12.02 2.12 6.87
C ALA A 144 -10.68 1.69 6.24
N PRO A 145 -9.98 2.59 5.53
CA PRO A 145 -8.64 2.30 5.03
C PRO A 145 -7.67 2.01 6.17
N ILE A 146 -6.87 0.95 6.05
CA ILE A 146 -5.94 0.49 7.10
C ILE A 146 -4.52 0.42 6.56
N GLU A 147 -3.59 1.07 7.23
CA GLU A 147 -2.17 0.96 6.94
C GLU A 147 -1.61 -0.39 7.42
N GLY A 148 -0.98 -1.13 6.52
CA GLY A 148 -0.26 -2.36 6.86
C GLY A 148 0.38 -3.06 5.68
N ARG A 149 1.07 -4.16 5.97
CA ARG A 149 1.84 -4.96 5.00
C ARG A 149 1.31 -6.38 4.83
N TYR A 150 0.74 -6.95 5.89
CA TYR A 150 0.25 -8.32 5.89
C TYR A 150 -1.26 -8.34 5.84
N VAL A 151 -1.82 -9.11 4.91
CA VAL A 151 -3.25 -9.34 4.77
C VAL A 151 -3.56 -10.76 5.21
N PHE A 152 -4.43 -10.93 6.19
CA PHE A 152 -4.96 -12.23 6.59
C PHE A 152 -6.41 -12.38 6.17
N ILE A 153 -6.70 -13.50 5.50
CA ILE A 153 -8.06 -13.95 5.22
C ILE A 153 -8.30 -15.17 6.09
N LYS A 154 -9.07 -15.00 7.16
CA LYS A 154 -9.43 -16.07 8.10
C LYS A 154 -10.79 -16.62 7.74
N VAL A 155 -10.87 -17.93 7.47
CA VAL A 155 -12.13 -18.61 7.19
C VAL A 155 -12.81 -18.96 8.50
N ILE A 156 -13.99 -18.39 8.72
CA ILE A 156 -14.82 -18.59 9.90
C ILE A 156 -15.76 -19.77 9.72
N LEU A 157 -16.31 -19.91 8.51
CA LEU A 157 -17.18 -21.00 8.13
C LEU A 157 -17.07 -21.28 6.63
N ALA A 158 -17.19 -22.56 6.27
CA ALA A 158 -17.38 -22.97 4.89
C ALA A 158 -18.42 -24.08 4.83
N VAL A 159 -19.24 -24.07 3.77
CA VAL A 159 -20.26 -25.11 3.55
C VAL A 159 -19.59 -26.44 3.20
N ASN A 160 -18.51 -26.38 2.44
CA ASN A 160 -17.72 -27.54 2.03
C ASN A 160 -16.42 -27.60 2.84
N GLU A 161 -15.94 -28.82 3.10
CA GLU A 161 -14.64 -29.03 3.72
C GLU A 161 -13.47 -28.62 2.80
N SER A 162 -13.70 -28.57 1.49
CA SER A 162 -12.72 -28.08 0.52
C SER A 162 -13.19 -26.75 -0.06
N ILE A 163 -12.33 -25.74 0.04
CA ILE A 163 -12.58 -24.39 -0.47
C ILE A 163 -11.56 -24.16 -1.58
N THR A 164 -12.01 -23.81 -2.78
CA THR A 164 -11.10 -23.56 -3.91
C THR A 164 -11.23 -22.11 -4.33
N LEU A 165 -10.14 -21.37 -4.19
CA LEU A 165 -10.00 -19.98 -4.57
C LEU A 165 -9.06 -19.89 -5.78
N SER A 166 -9.16 -18.84 -6.56
CA SER A 166 -8.36 -18.67 -7.78
C SER A 166 -7.46 -17.44 -7.74
N LEU A 167 -7.94 -16.33 -7.18
CA LEU A 167 -7.15 -15.09 -7.11
C LEU A 167 -7.59 -14.26 -5.90
N VAL A 168 -6.65 -13.61 -5.25
CA VAL A 168 -6.88 -12.57 -4.27
C VAL A 168 -6.16 -11.32 -4.75
N SER A 169 -6.93 -10.26 -4.99
CA SER A 169 -6.40 -8.95 -5.31
C SER A 169 -6.53 -8.05 -4.09
N VAL A 170 -5.51 -7.23 -3.83
CA VAL A 170 -5.51 -6.25 -2.72
C VAL A 170 -5.28 -4.88 -3.32
N TYR A 171 -6.12 -3.93 -2.97
CA TYR A 171 -6.10 -2.59 -3.53
C TYR A 171 -5.95 -1.52 -2.45
N GLY A 172 -5.28 -0.44 -2.81
CA GLY A 172 -4.89 0.60 -1.87
C GLY A 172 -3.82 1.52 -2.42
N GLU A 173 -3.55 2.58 -1.66
CA GLU A 173 -2.54 3.58 -1.97
C GLU A 173 -1.28 3.40 -1.13
N GLU A 174 -0.15 3.93 -1.59
CA GLU A 174 1.04 3.98 -0.73
C GLU A 174 0.84 5.03 0.35
N PRO A 175 1.42 4.82 1.55
CA PRO A 175 1.37 5.82 2.59
C PRO A 175 2.10 7.06 2.09
N THR A 176 1.47 8.23 2.26
CA THR A 176 2.18 9.49 2.00
C THR A 176 3.39 9.56 2.94
N PRO A 177 4.62 9.74 2.41
CA PRO A 177 5.76 9.96 3.27
C PRO A 177 5.47 11.15 4.19
N PRO A 178 5.91 11.11 5.46
CA PRO A 178 5.74 12.27 6.32
C PRO A 178 6.38 13.48 5.65
N GLU A 179 5.58 14.55 5.48
CA GLU A 179 6.09 15.83 4.99
C GLU A 179 7.19 16.30 5.93
N ASP A 180 8.34 16.64 5.35
CA ASP A 180 9.47 17.19 6.10
C ASP A 180 9.04 18.49 6.79
N VAL A 181 9.18 18.55 8.11
CA VAL A 181 8.80 19.73 8.88
C VAL A 181 9.92 20.74 8.73
N ASP A 182 9.64 21.95 8.24
CA ASP A 182 10.67 22.99 8.18
C ASP A 182 11.05 23.46 9.60
N GLU A 183 12.04 22.81 10.23
CA GLU A 183 12.45 23.17 11.58
C GLU A 183 13.00 24.58 11.64
N CYS A 184 13.50 25.16 10.54
CA CYS A 184 13.93 26.56 10.52
C CYS A 184 12.80 27.54 10.85
N THR A 185 11.54 27.14 10.64
CA THR A 185 10.36 27.94 10.97
C THR A 185 9.72 27.57 12.29
N VAL A 186 9.99 26.36 12.79
CA VAL A 186 9.29 25.79 13.95
C VAL A 186 10.16 25.76 15.22
N SER A 187 11.41 25.30 15.11
CA SER A 187 12.20 24.89 16.29
C SER A 187 13.71 25.16 16.23
N ALA A 188 14.24 25.59 15.07
CA ALA A 188 15.67 25.76 14.88
C ALA A 188 16.26 26.88 15.74
N ASN A 189 17.44 26.62 16.30
CA ASN A 189 18.16 27.57 17.14
C ASN A 189 19.59 27.79 16.62
N CYS A 190 19.72 28.47 15.48
CA CYS A 190 21.01 28.92 14.96
C CYS A 190 21.35 30.30 15.52
N VAL A 191 22.04 30.36 16.66
CA VAL A 191 22.24 31.60 17.43
C VAL A 191 23.04 32.64 16.62
N TYR A 192 24.19 32.23 16.07
CA TYR A 192 25.03 33.03 15.18
C TYR A 192 25.31 32.26 13.87
N GLY A 193 24.23 31.84 13.21
CA GLY A 193 24.31 31.08 11.98
C GLY A 193 23.03 31.14 11.15
N ILE A 194 23.12 30.65 9.92
CA ILE A 194 22.00 30.52 9.00
C ILE A 194 21.47 29.09 9.08
N CYS A 195 20.16 28.95 9.28
CA CYS A 195 19.49 27.65 9.29
C CYS A 195 19.32 27.09 7.88
N SER A 196 19.41 25.78 7.73
CA SER A 196 19.09 25.03 6.53
C SER A 196 18.30 23.78 6.91
N ASN A 197 17.08 23.69 6.38
CA ASN A 197 16.18 22.58 6.61
C ASN A 197 16.66 21.30 5.91
N THR A 198 16.41 20.14 6.49
CA THR A 198 16.82 18.82 5.98
C THR A 198 15.76 17.77 6.32
N GLY A 199 15.66 16.69 5.55
CA GLY A 199 14.62 15.66 5.73
C GLY A 199 14.55 14.94 7.09
N ASP A 200 15.55 15.13 7.96
CA ASP A 200 15.63 14.56 9.31
C ASP A 200 15.84 15.64 10.39
N GLY A 201 15.63 16.93 10.09
CA GLY A 201 15.89 18.04 11.02
C GLY A 201 16.48 19.29 10.35
N TYR A 202 17.35 20.01 11.05
CA TYR A 202 18.03 21.18 10.47
C TYR A 202 19.53 21.20 10.75
N THR A 203 20.24 21.96 9.93
CA THR A 203 21.66 22.27 10.12
C THR A 203 21.88 23.78 10.21
N CYS A 204 22.86 24.20 11.01
CA CYS A 204 23.26 25.61 11.11
C CYS A 204 24.61 25.82 10.43
N THR A 205 24.66 26.75 9.48
CA THR A 205 25.92 27.26 8.93
C THR A 205 26.37 28.46 9.75
N CYS A 206 27.45 28.31 10.52
CA CYS A 206 27.89 29.34 11.44
C CYS A 206 28.56 30.52 10.76
N GLU A 207 28.30 31.72 11.29
CA GLU A 207 29.01 32.94 10.92
C GLU A 207 30.49 32.86 11.34
N SER A 208 31.33 33.68 10.69
CA SER A 208 32.76 33.74 10.99
C SER A 208 33.03 34.06 12.47
N GLY A 209 33.78 33.20 13.14
CA GLY A 209 34.08 33.35 14.57
C GLY A 209 33.14 32.58 15.50
N TYR A 210 32.20 31.79 14.96
CA TYR A 210 31.31 30.92 15.71
C TYR A 210 31.38 29.45 15.23
N THR A 211 31.08 28.52 16.12
CA THR A 211 31.11 27.06 15.91
C THR A 211 30.06 26.36 16.79
N GLY A 212 29.96 25.04 16.65
CA GLY A 212 28.93 24.21 17.28
C GLY A 212 27.70 24.02 16.39
N THR A 213 26.87 23.03 16.72
CA THR A 213 25.68 22.66 15.93
C THR A 213 24.59 23.73 15.95
N GLN A 214 24.58 24.60 16.97
CA GLN A 214 23.68 25.75 17.12
C GLN A 214 24.38 27.09 16.91
N CYS A 215 25.67 27.09 16.53
CA CYS A 215 26.49 28.30 16.36
C CYS A 215 26.52 29.22 17.60
N ASP A 216 26.48 28.64 18.79
CA ASP A 216 26.44 29.34 20.08
C ASP A 216 27.84 29.52 20.71
N THR A 217 28.85 28.84 20.16
CA THR A 217 30.21 28.83 20.70
C THR A 217 31.12 29.74 19.90
N ARG A 218 31.86 30.64 20.55
CA ARG A 218 32.85 31.49 19.89
C ARG A 218 34.14 30.71 19.60
N VAL A 219 34.65 30.84 18.37
CA VAL A 219 35.93 30.28 17.97
C VAL A 219 37.05 31.08 18.63
N ASN A 220 37.77 30.44 19.54
CA ASN A 220 38.96 31.04 20.15
C ASN A 220 40.11 31.06 19.15
N ARG A 221 40.71 32.23 18.95
CA ARG A 221 41.86 32.45 18.06
C ARG A 221 43.11 31.61 18.41
N ALA A 222 43.09 30.90 19.55
CA ALA A 222 44.17 30.01 20.00
C ALA A 222 44.10 28.59 19.41
N ASP A 223 42.99 28.20 18.77
CA ASP A 223 42.76 26.83 18.25
C ASP A 223 42.98 26.70 16.73
N GLY A 224 43.44 27.78 16.08
CA GLY A 224 43.79 27.83 14.66
C GLY A 224 45.29 28.02 14.39
N SER A 225 46.14 27.65 15.35
CA SER A 225 47.60 27.79 15.24
C SER A 225 48.30 26.44 15.45
N THR A 226 48.38 25.65 14.37
CA THR A 226 49.44 24.66 14.17
C THR A 226 50.00 24.80 12.77
#